data_AF-A0A1Q7EZH7-F1
#
_entry.id   AF-A0A1Q7EZH7-F1
#
_cell.length_a   1.000
_cell.length_b   1.000
_cell.length_c   1.000
_cell.angle_alpha   90.00
_cell.angle_beta   90.00
_cell.angle_gamma   90.00
#
_symmetry.space_group_name_H-M   'P 1'
#
loop_
_entity.id
_entity.type
_entity.pdbx_description
1 polymer ?
#
loop_
_entity_poly.entity_id
_entity_poly.type
_entity_poly.pdbx_seq_one_letter_code
_entity_poly.pdbx_strand_id
1 'polypeptide(L)'
;MVVDKALPRRATGTNETPRLRIAPFARAGSPGNWTVRWYVRNEGKRRLRIVAAVQPHAQFRTQETAIERELEPGAETDVALPVRFTEKPGAVVENPFLILRVADGDEEWRVLARVSVTAGPRGEPIAGDTISITTNRVGAV
;
A
#
# COMPACT_ATOMS: atom_id res chain seq x y z
N MET A 1 7.43 -4.91 -49.18
CA MET A 1 7.56 -5.46 -47.83
C MET A 1 7.25 -4.34 -46.85
N VAL A 2 5.99 -4.20 -46.47
CA VAL A 2 5.55 -3.18 -45.50
C VAL A 2 5.55 -3.87 -44.14
N VAL A 3 6.39 -3.39 -43.23
CA VAL A 3 6.44 -3.88 -41.86
C VAL A 3 5.31 -3.19 -41.11
N ASP A 4 4.20 -3.90 -40.88
CA ASP A 4 3.13 -3.44 -40.00
C ASP A 4 3.68 -3.30 -38.58
N LYS A 5 3.96 -2.06 -38.20
CA LYS A 5 4.35 -1.70 -36.85
C LYS A 5 3.10 -1.73 -35.99
N ALA A 6 2.79 -2.90 -35.43
CA ALA A 6 1.68 -3.06 -34.50
C ALA A 6 1.83 -2.05 -33.35
N LEU A 7 0.91 -1.07 -33.28
CA LEU A 7 0.77 -0.23 -32.10
C LEU A 7 0.48 -1.11 -30.88
N PRO A 8 1.06 -0.85 -29.71
CA PRO A 8 0.72 -1.58 -28.50
C PRO A 8 -0.78 -1.46 -28.25
N ARG A 9 -1.47 -2.59 -28.25
CA ARG A 9 -2.89 -2.68 -27.88
C ARG A 9 -3.06 -2.03 -26.51
N ARG A 10 -3.79 -0.93 -26.42
CA ARG A 10 -4.38 -0.45 -25.16
C ARG A 10 -5.08 -1.64 -24.54
N ALA A 11 -4.62 -2.10 -23.38
CA ALA A 11 -5.34 -3.09 -22.60
C ALA A 11 -6.68 -2.45 -22.22
N THR A 12 -7.75 -2.86 -22.89
CA THR A 12 -9.11 -2.52 -22.50
C THR A 12 -9.30 -3.04 -21.08
N GLY A 13 -9.49 -2.13 -20.12
CA GLY A 13 -9.71 -2.50 -18.72
C GLY A 13 -10.82 -3.53 -18.62
N THR A 14 -10.51 -4.73 -18.15
CA THR A 14 -11.54 -5.68 -17.74
C THR A 14 -12.00 -5.29 -16.35
N ASN A 15 -13.27 -5.55 -16.02
CA ASN A 15 -13.91 -5.22 -14.74
C ASN A 15 -13.34 -6.01 -13.53
N GLU A 16 -12.12 -6.53 -13.63
CA GLU A 16 -11.48 -7.33 -12.59
C GLU A 16 -10.76 -6.42 -11.59
N THR A 17 -11.09 -6.57 -10.32
CA THR A 17 -10.47 -5.80 -9.22
C THR A 17 -8.98 -6.15 -9.05
N PRO A 18 -8.08 -5.16 -8.91
CA PRO A 18 -6.68 -5.40 -8.57
C PRO A 18 -6.51 -6.27 -7.32
N ARG A 19 -5.58 -7.23 -7.39
CA ARG A 19 -5.26 -8.14 -6.29
C ARG A 19 -3.86 -7.86 -5.76
N LEU A 20 -3.79 -7.27 -4.58
CA LEU A 20 -2.53 -7.05 -3.86
C LEU A 20 -2.53 -7.86 -2.57
N ARG A 21 -1.39 -8.52 -2.30
CA ARG A 21 -1.04 -8.96 -0.95
C ARG A 21 -0.22 -7.87 -0.29
N ILE A 22 -0.56 -7.54 0.95
CA ILE A 22 0.15 -6.56 1.77
C ILE A 22 0.53 -7.25 3.08
N ALA A 23 1.82 -7.43 3.31
CA ALA A 23 2.33 -8.06 4.53
C ALA A 23 2.47 -7.02 5.66
N PRO A 24 2.53 -7.48 6.93
CA PRO A 24 2.90 -6.63 8.05
C PRO A 24 4.20 -5.86 7.78
N PHE A 25 4.26 -4.61 8.22
CA PHE A 25 5.41 -3.76 7.93
C PHE A 25 6.64 -4.11 8.77
N ALA A 26 7.82 -3.91 8.18
CA ALA A 26 9.05 -3.75 8.94
C ALA A 26 9.18 -2.30 9.46
N ARG A 27 10.04 -2.08 10.44
CA ARG A 27 10.26 -0.78 11.09
C ARG A 27 11.75 -0.47 11.23
N ALA A 28 12.10 0.79 11.10
CA ALA A 28 13.43 1.35 11.38
C ALA A 28 13.28 2.77 11.94
N GLY A 29 14.31 3.28 12.62
CA GLY A 29 14.33 4.63 13.15
C GLY A 29 14.57 4.66 14.66
N SER A 30 14.06 5.71 15.29
CA SER A 30 14.28 6.03 16.71
C SER A 30 12.96 6.37 17.41
N PRO A 31 12.89 6.35 18.75
CA PRO A 31 11.69 6.73 19.48
C PRO A 31 11.06 8.04 18.99
N GLY A 32 9.74 8.02 18.77
CA GLY A 32 8.97 9.14 18.23
C GLY A 32 9.05 9.34 16.71
N ASN A 33 10.11 8.86 16.04
CA ASN A 33 10.38 9.08 14.62
C ASN A 33 10.77 7.78 13.93
N TRP A 34 9.80 7.15 13.25
CA TRP A 34 9.96 5.84 12.65
C TRP A 34 9.75 5.89 11.14
N THR A 35 10.29 4.90 10.45
CA THR A 35 9.91 4.57 9.07
C THR A 35 9.34 3.17 9.08
N VAL A 36 8.12 3.04 8.55
CA VAL A 36 7.45 1.75 8.37
C VAL A 36 7.54 1.34 6.91
N ARG A 37 7.93 0.09 6.65
CA ARG A 37 8.14 -0.46 5.31
C ARG A 37 7.15 -1.58 5.07
N TRP A 38 6.18 -1.32 4.22
CA TRP A 38 5.15 -2.27 3.83
C TRP A 38 5.61 -3.07 2.63
N TYR A 39 5.49 -4.39 2.72
CA TYR A 39 5.77 -5.30 1.61
C TYR A 39 4.50 -5.49 0.80
N VAL A 40 4.54 -5.12 -0.48
CA VAL A 40 3.40 -5.17 -1.39
C VAL A 40 3.72 -6.10 -2.55
N ARG A 41 2.87 -7.09 -2.78
CA ARG A 41 3.01 -8.03 -3.90
C ARG A 41 1.78 -8.01 -4.77
N ASN A 42 1.99 -7.95 -6.09
CA ASN A 42 0.92 -8.07 -7.06
C ASN A 42 0.59 -9.55 -7.28
N GLU A 43 -0.58 -9.96 -6.80
CA GLU A 43 -1.12 -11.32 -7.03
C GLU A 43 -2.13 -11.35 -8.18
N GLY A 44 -2.37 -10.19 -8.81
CA GLY A 44 -3.16 -10.08 -10.01
C GLY A 44 -2.41 -10.60 -11.24
N LYS A 45 -3.12 -10.60 -12.37
CA LYS A 45 -2.60 -11.01 -13.67
C LYS A 45 -2.13 -9.85 -14.53
N ARG A 46 -2.34 -8.60 -14.07
CA ARG A 46 -2.01 -7.38 -14.79
C ARG A 46 -0.95 -6.59 -14.05
N ARG A 47 -0.13 -5.86 -14.81
CA ARG A 47 0.77 -4.86 -14.28
C ARG A 47 -0.05 -3.76 -13.60
N LEU A 48 0.40 -3.33 -12.43
CA LEU A 48 -0.19 -2.22 -11.69
C LEU A 48 0.86 -1.11 -11.52
N ARG A 49 0.41 0.11 -11.28
CA ARG A 49 1.28 1.20 -10.82
C ARG A 49 0.81 1.66 -9.44
N ILE A 50 1.66 1.55 -8.43
CA ILE A 50 1.43 2.19 -7.12
C ILE A 50 1.74 3.67 -7.30
N VAL A 51 0.71 4.50 -7.24
CA VAL A 51 0.78 5.95 -7.47
C VAL A 51 1.20 6.65 -6.18
N ALA A 52 0.49 6.40 -5.09
CA ALA A 52 0.71 7.06 -3.81
C ALA A 52 0.32 6.16 -2.64
N ALA A 53 0.79 6.52 -1.46
CA ALA A 53 0.47 5.84 -0.21
C ALA A 53 0.25 6.84 0.93
N VAL A 54 -0.69 6.51 1.83
CA VAL A 54 -1.00 7.33 3.01
C VAL A 54 -1.48 6.46 4.17
N GLN A 55 -1.19 6.88 5.39
CA GLN A 55 -1.76 6.34 6.62
C GLN A 55 -2.54 7.47 7.30
N PRO A 56 -3.89 7.45 7.33
CA PRO A 56 -4.68 8.58 7.80
C PRO A 56 -4.96 8.54 9.31
N HIS A 57 -4.67 7.44 10.00
CA HIS A 57 -5.05 7.24 11.39
C HIS A 57 -4.34 8.25 12.31
N ALA A 58 -5.06 8.91 13.23
CA ALA A 58 -4.53 10.03 14.01
C ALA A 58 -3.23 9.71 14.77
N GLN A 59 -3.14 8.51 15.36
CA GLN A 59 -1.97 8.01 16.10
C GLN A 59 -0.89 7.40 15.20
N PHE A 60 -1.15 7.25 13.90
CA PHE A 60 -0.27 6.58 12.94
C PHE A 60 -0.35 7.28 11.59
N ARG A 61 -0.28 8.62 11.61
CA ARG A 61 -0.58 9.47 10.47
C ARG A 61 0.65 9.76 9.64
N THR A 62 0.50 9.74 8.31
CA THR A 62 1.48 10.23 7.35
C THR A 62 0.82 11.25 6.41
N GLN A 63 1.65 12.07 5.76
CA GLN A 63 1.21 12.76 4.55
C GLN A 63 1.03 11.74 3.42
N GLU A 64 0.26 12.11 2.39
CA GLU A 64 0.25 11.33 1.16
C GLU A 64 1.63 11.45 0.50
N THR A 65 2.25 10.30 0.24
CA THR A 65 3.57 10.21 -0.37
C THR A 65 3.43 9.62 -1.77
N ALA A 66 3.94 10.33 -2.78
CA ALA A 66 4.05 9.80 -4.13
C ALA A 66 5.05 8.63 -4.15
N ILE A 67 4.65 7.52 -4.78
CA ILE A 67 5.44 6.28 -4.87
C ILE A 67 5.88 6.03 -6.31
N GLU A 68 4.98 6.21 -7.28
CA GLU A 68 5.22 6.09 -8.73
C GLU A 68 6.02 4.84 -9.13
N ARG A 69 5.54 3.67 -8.70
CA ARG A 69 6.21 2.37 -8.90
C ARG A 69 5.37 1.42 -9.75
N GLU A 70 5.93 0.93 -10.85
CA GLU A 70 5.33 -0.19 -11.57
C GLU A 70 5.56 -1.53 -10.86
N LEU A 71 4.55 -2.40 -10.90
CA LEU A 71 4.56 -3.70 -10.26
C LEU A 71 3.95 -4.75 -11.21
N GLU A 72 4.82 -5.55 -11.82
CA GLU A 72 4.42 -6.66 -12.70
C GLU A 72 3.65 -7.76 -11.96
N PRO A 73 2.88 -8.60 -12.67
CA PRO A 73 2.24 -9.78 -12.07
C PRO A 73 3.26 -10.66 -11.34
N GLY A 74 2.98 -11.00 -10.08
CA GLY A 74 3.88 -11.78 -9.24
C GLY A 74 5.11 -11.03 -8.71
N ALA A 75 5.31 -9.76 -9.07
CA ALA A 75 6.38 -8.95 -8.53
C ALA A 75 6.01 -8.35 -7.17
N GLU A 76 7.04 -7.94 -6.42
CA GLU A 76 6.92 -7.32 -5.11
C GLU A 76 7.76 -6.05 -5.00
N THR A 77 7.35 -5.17 -4.09
CA THR A 77 8.03 -3.91 -3.80
C THR A 77 7.77 -3.46 -2.37
N ASP A 78 8.61 -2.54 -1.89
CA ASP A 78 8.47 -1.92 -0.58
C ASP A 78 7.87 -0.51 -0.71
N VAL A 79 6.92 -0.21 0.17
CA VAL A 79 6.39 1.15 0.38
C VAL A 79 6.85 1.63 1.75
N ALA A 80 7.80 2.57 1.76
CA ALA A 80 8.37 3.13 2.97
C ALA A 80 7.71 4.48 3.31
N LEU A 81 7.16 4.60 4.52
CA LEU A 81 6.49 5.81 4.99
C LEU A 81 7.07 6.27 6.33
N PRO A 82 7.46 7.55 6.47
CA PRO A 82 7.86 8.11 7.75
C PRO A 82 6.62 8.34 8.61
N VAL A 83 6.63 7.82 9.85
CA VAL A 83 5.53 7.94 10.81
C VAL A 83 6.03 8.48 12.14
N ARG A 84 5.32 9.46 12.68
CA ARG A 84 5.46 9.85 14.08
C ARG A 84 4.57 8.94 14.92
N PHE A 85 5.18 8.25 15.86
CA PHE A 85 4.50 7.29 16.73
C PHE A 85 5.08 7.41 18.15
N THR A 86 4.25 7.84 19.09
CA THR A 86 4.65 8.15 20.47
C THR A 86 3.59 7.60 21.41
N GLU A 87 3.49 6.28 21.44
CA GLU A 87 2.54 5.55 22.27
C GLU A 87 3.27 4.88 23.44
N LYS A 88 2.55 4.66 24.55
CA LYS A 88 3.10 3.93 25.70
C LYS A 88 3.33 2.46 25.34
N PRO A 89 4.40 1.81 25.80
CA PRO A 89 4.60 0.38 25.60
C PRO A 89 3.36 -0.44 25.96
N GLY A 90 2.98 -1.36 25.07
CA GLY A 90 1.77 -2.19 25.20
C GLY A 90 0.48 -1.54 24.71
N ALA A 91 0.47 -0.23 24.38
CA ALA A 91 -0.70 0.40 23.78
C ALA A 91 -1.00 -0.21 22.41
N VAL A 92 -2.28 -0.45 22.14
CA VAL A 92 -2.78 -0.97 20.86
C VAL A 92 -3.46 0.17 20.12
N VAL A 93 -3.03 0.41 18.89
CA VAL A 93 -3.74 1.26 17.94
C VAL A 93 -4.63 0.37 17.11
N GLU A 94 -5.94 0.49 17.34
CA GLU A 94 -6.96 -0.20 16.56
C GLU A 94 -7.26 0.57 15.28
N ASN A 95 -7.58 -0.15 14.21
CA ASN A 95 -7.94 0.42 12.91
C ASN A 95 -6.88 1.30 12.21
N PRO A 96 -5.56 1.05 12.33
CA PRO A 96 -4.61 1.68 11.43
C PRO A 96 -4.74 1.09 10.03
N PHE A 97 -4.81 1.97 9.03
CA PHE A 97 -4.87 1.60 7.62
C PHE A 97 -3.63 2.09 6.87
N LEU A 98 -3.12 1.25 5.98
CA LEU A 98 -2.40 1.71 4.80
C LEU A 98 -3.42 1.87 3.67
N ILE A 99 -3.43 3.04 3.03
CA ILE A 99 -4.17 3.29 1.81
C ILE A 99 -3.16 3.43 0.68
N LEU A 100 -3.25 2.56 -0.32
CA LEU A 100 -2.53 2.68 -1.58
C LEU A 100 -3.48 3.21 -2.67
N ARG A 101 -3.03 4.22 -3.40
CA ARG A 101 -3.62 4.60 -4.68
C ARG A 101 -2.90 3.81 -5.77
N VAL A 102 -3.66 3.05 -6.54
CA VAL A 102 -3.14 2.13 -7.56
C VAL A 102 -3.80 2.44 -8.88
N ALA A 103 -3.01 2.56 -9.94
CA ALA A 103 -3.50 2.66 -11.30
C ALA A 103 -3.39 1.29 -11.99
N ASP A 104 -4.44 0.93 -12.72
CA ASP A 104 -4.51 -0.20 -13.62
C ASP A 104 -4.98 0.31 -15.00
N GLY A 105 -4.02 0.59 -15.88
CA GLY A 105 -4.28 1.37 -17.09
C GLY A 105 -4.81 2.76 -16.76
N ASP A 106 -5.98 3.10 -17.31
CA ASP A 106 -6.66 4.39 -17.11
C ASP A 106 -7.57 4.40 -15.85
N GLU A 107 -7.70 3.28 -15.14
CA GLU A 107 -8.53 3.17 -13.94
C GLU A 107 -7.71 3.39 -12.67
N GLU A 108 -8.27 4.15 -11.73
CA GLU A 108 -7.69 4.35 -10.40
C GLU A 108 -8.46 3.56 -9.33
N TRP A 109 -7.71 2.97 -8.42
CA TRP A 109 -8.19 2.13 -7.34
C TRP A 109 -7.59 2.56 -6.00
N ARG A 110 -8.36 2.41 -4.93
CA ARG A 110 -7.91 2.53 -3.53
C ARG A 110 -7.86 1.14 -2.92
N VAL A 111 -6.68 0.74 -2.49
CA VAL A 111 -6.45 -0.49 -1.74
C VAL A 111 -6.23 -0.12 -0.28
N LEU A 112 -7.11 -0.56 0.61
CA LEU A 112 -7.04 -0.30 2.04
C LEU A 112 -6.63 -1.60 2.74
N ALA A 113 -5.45 -1.61 3.36
CA ALA A 113 -5.00 -2.69 4.23
C ALA A 113 -5.13 -2.27 5.69
N ARG A 114 -5.93 -3.00 6.45
CA ARG A 114 -6.08 -2.83 7.90
C ARG A 114 -5.13 -3.79 8.61
N VAL A 115 -4.39 -3.26 9.57
CA VAL A 115 -3.49 -4.03 10.43
C VAL A 115 -3.81 -3.71 11.90
N SER A 116 -3.33 -4.51 12.85
CA SER A 116 -3.18 -4.05 14.24
C SER A 116 -1.77 -3.48 14.44
N VAL A 117 -1.63 -2.43 15.23
CA VAL A 117 -0.31 -1.92 15.63
C VAL A 117 -0.22 -1.87 17.14
N THR A 118 0.80 -2.49 17.70
CA THR A 118 1.10 -2.43 19.13
C THR A 118 2.39 -1.67 19.35
N ALA A 119 2.41 -0.80 20.36
CA ALA A 119 3.63 -0.14 20.80
C ALA A 119 4.54 -1.15 21.53
N GLY A 120 5.74 -1.35 20.99
CA GLY A 120 6.75 -2.22 21.56
C GLY A 120 7.37 -1.67 22.85
N PRO A 121 8.30 -2.42 23.46
CA PRO A 121 8.95 -2.03 24.72
C PRO A 121 9.67 -0.68 24.69
N ARG A 122 10.09 -0.21 23.50
CA ARG A 122 10.75 1.09 23.31
C ARG A 122 9.82 2.13 22.68
N GLY A 123 8.52 1.84 22.64
CA GLY A 123 7.52 2.66 21.94
C GLY A 123 7.63 2.59 20.42
N GLU A 124 8.29 1.56 19.86
CA GLU A 124 8.29 1.32 18.42
C GLU A 124 6.94 0.79 17.93
N PRO A 125 6.48 1.12 16.72
CA PRO A 125 5.31 0.47 16.15
C PRO A 125 5.68 -0.96 15.73
N ILE A 126 4.91 -1.93 16.23
CA ILE A 126 4.99 -3.34 15.83
C ILE A 126 3.69 -3.70 15.12
N ALA A 127 3.81 -4.10 13.85
CA ALA A 127 2.68 -4.61 13.09
C ALA A 127 2.30 -6.01 13.59
N GLY A 128 1.01 -6.21 13.87
CA GLY A 128 0.42 -7.55 13.91
C GLY A 128 0.07 -8.03 12.50
N ASP A 129 -0.76 -9.06 12.41
CA ASP A 129 -1.21 -9.60 11.13
C ASP A 129 -2.11 -8.61 10.37
N THR A 130 -2.05 -8.67 9.03
CA THR A 130 -3.00 -7.95 8.18
C THR A 130 -4.40 -8.56 8.38
N ILE A 131 -5.32 -7.76 8.91
CA ILE A 131 -6.66 -8.20 9.30
C ILE A 131 -7.57 -8.26 8.08
N SER A 132 -7.49 -7.26 7.20
CA SER A 132 -8.29 -7.23 5.97
C SER A 132 -7.67 -6.34 4.91
N ILE A 133 -7.96 -6.66 3.64
CA ILE A 133 -7.64 -5.84 2.49
C ILE A 133 -8.94 -5.62 1.70
N THR A 134 -9.24 -4.36 1.39
CA THR A 134 -10.37 -4.00 0.52
C THR A 134 -9.85 -3.18 -0.66
N THR A 135 -10.37 -3.45 -1.85
CA THR A 135 -9.97 -2.74 -3.07
C THR A 135 -11.22 -2.14 -3.70
N ASN A 136 -11.22 -0.81 -3.85
CA ASN A 136 -12.36 -0.05 -4.34
C ASN A 136 -11.94 0.80 -5.53
N ARG A 137 -12.74 0.79 -6.60
CA ARG A 137 -12.53 1.69 -7.73
C ARG A 137 -12.81 3.13 -7.30
N VAL A 138 -11.96 4.07 -7.69
CA VAL A 138 -12.21 5.50 -7.45
C VAL A 138 -13.33 5.96 -8.36
N GLY A 139 -14.33 6.65 -7.81
CA GLY A 139 -15.46 7.19 -8.58
C GLY A 139 -16.62 6.23 -8.81
N ALA A 140 -16.55 5.00 -8.31
CA ALA A 140 -17.73 4.13 -8.21
C ALA A 140 -18.61 4.61 -7.03
N VAL A 141 -19.85 4.99 -7.34
CA VAL A 141 -20.90 5.37 -6.36
C VAL A 141 -21.75 4.15 -6.05
#